data_AF-A0A3E0PL05-F1
#
_entry.id   AF-A0A3E0PL05-F1
#
_cell.length_a   1.000
_cell.length_b   1.000
_cell.length_c   1.000
_cell.angle_alpha   90.00
_cell.angle_beta   90.00
_cell.angle_gamma   90.00
#
_symmetry.space_group_name_H-M   'P 1'
#
loop_
_entity.id
_entity.type
_entity.pdbx_description
1 polymer ?
#
loop_
_entity_poly.entity_id
_entity_poly.type
_entity_poly.pdbx_seq_one_letter_code
_entity_poly.pdbx_strand_id
1 'polypeptide(L)'
;MSAVTELVRECHTRGIRLKVTRDGRVTIDAPRDALSPEFLERAKAHKAELIDRFATRAPGAAAKPVCRCGSTAWRDVAIHDGQSTRRDCAGCGRFVDFSRWYGAIALQADE
;
A
#
# COMPACT_ATOMS: atom_id res chain seq x y z
N MET A 1 -19.50 9.92 -20.07
CA MET A 1 -18.83 9.02 -19.11
C MET A 1 -17.67 8.36 -19.83
N SER A 2 -16.48 8.22 -19.20
CA SER A 2 -15.33 7.60 -19.86
C SER A 2 -15.39 6.07 -19.78
N ALA A 3 -14.87 5.38 -20.80
CA ALA A 3 -14.81 3.91 -20.86
C ALA A 3 -14.15 3.29 -19.61
N VAL A 4 -13.13 3.96 -19.05
CA VAL A 4 -12.46 3.57 -17.80
C VAL A 4 -13.38 3.66 -16.58
N THR A 5 -14.24 4.67 -16.51
CA THR A 5 -15.19 4.84 -15.41
C THR A 5 -16.24 3.72 -15.41
N GLU A 6 -16.68 3.30 -16.60
CA GLU A 6 -17.58 2.15 -16.78
C GLU A 6 -16.91 0.84 -16.39
N LEU A 7 -15.64 0.64 -16.79
CA LEU A 7 -14.84 -0.52 -16.40
C LEU A 7 -14.68 -0.61 -14.88
N VAL A 8 -14.40 0.51 -14.20
CA VAL A 8 -14.28 0.55 -12.73
C VAL A 8 -15.62 0.24 -12.06
N ARG A 9 -16.74 0.74 -12.61
CA ARG A 9 -18.08 0.42 -12.10
C ARG A 9 -18.41 -1.07 -12.27
N GLU A 10 -18.07 -1.64 -13.43
CA GLU A 10 -18.22 -3.06 -13.71
C GLU A 10 -17.40 -3.92 -12.74
N CYS A 11 -16.18 -3.48 -12.39
CA CYS A 11 -15.37 -4.14 -11.37
C CYS A 11 -16.09 -4.19 -10.01
N HIS A 12 -16.65 -3.07 -9.57
CA HIS A 12 -17.39 -3.01 -8.31
C HIS A 12 -18.62 -3.92 -8.29
N THR A 13 -19.41 -3.93 -9.37
CA THR A 13 -20.61 -4.79 -9.47
C THR A 13 -20.25 -6.27 -9.45
N ARG A 14 -19.10 -6.64 -10.00
CA ARG A 14 -18.64 -8.04 -10.11
C ARG A 14 -17.73 -8.49 -8.96
N GLY A 15 -17.51 -7.63 -7.96
CA GLY A 15 -16.60 -7.93 -6.85
C GLY A 15 -15.13 -8.06 -7.27
N ILE A 16 -14.75 -7.49 -8.42
CA ILE A 16 -13.38 -7.49 -8.94
C ILE A 16 -12.61 -6.34 -8.27
N ARG A 17 -11.49 -6.65 -7.64
CA ARG A 17 -10.57 -5.69 -7.04
C ARG A 17 -9.35 -5.49 -7.94
N LEU A 18 -9.21 -4.29 -8.48
CA LEU A 18 -8.00 -3.85 -9.17
C LEU A 18 -7.02 -3.27 -8.15
N LYS A 19 -5.77 -3.76 -8.16
CA LYS A 19 -4.67 -3.23 -7.36
C LYS A 19 -3.56 -2.78 -8.30
N VAL A 20 -2.96 -1.63 -8.02
CA VAL A 20 -1.74 -1.19 -8.71
C VAL A 20 -0.56 -1.39 -7.79
N THR A 21 0.44 -2.13 -8.25
CA THR A 21 1.67 -2.38 -7.50
C THR A 21 2.65 -1.21 -7.66
N ARG A 22 3.65 -1.13 -6.77
CA ARG A 22 4.65 -0.04 -6.79
C ARG A 22 5.49 -0.01 -8.07
N ASP A 23 5.63 -1.13 -8.77
CA ASP A 23 6.31 -1.24 -10.07
C ASP A 23 5.40 -0.93 -11.27
N GLY A 24 4.20 -0.37 -11.03
CA GLY A 24 3.29 0.06 -12.08
C GLY A 24 2.56 -1.08 -12.80
N ARG A 25 2.46 -2.26 -12.17
CA ARG A 25 1.63 -3.36 -12.70
C ARG A 25 0.23 -3.30 -12.12
N VAL A 26 -0.75 -3.73 -12.91
CA VAL A 26 -2.13 -3.89 -12.46
C VAL A 26 -2.33 -5.37 -12.13
N THR A 27 -2.67 -5.66 -10.89
CA THR A 27 -3.11 -6.99 -10.44
C THR A 27 -4.62 -6.99 -10.26
N ILE A 28 -5.25 -8.09 -10.68
CA ILE A 28 -6.69 -8.27 -10.65
C ILE A 28 -6.99 -9.41 -9.67
N ASP A 29 -7.67 -9.07 -8.58
CA ASP A 29 -8.21 -10.03 -7.62
C ASP A 29 -9.71 -10.17 -7.89
N ALA A 30 -10.12 -11.34 -8.37
CA ALA A 30 -11.49 -11.60 -8.81
C ALA A 30 -11.91 -13.03 -8.48
N PRO A 31 -13.20 -13.29 -8.22
CA PRO A 31 -13.73 -14.64 -8.20
C PRO A 31 -13.51 -15.33 -9.55
N ARG A 32 -13.36 -16.66 -9.52
CA ARG A 32 -12.94 -17.49 -10.68
C ARG A 32 -13.82 -17.31 -11.91
N ASP A 33 -15.07 -16.88 -11.71
CA ASP A 33 -16.12 -16.79 -12.74
C ASP A 33 -16.37 -15.34 -13.18
N ALA A 34 -15.72 -14.36 -12.55
CA ALA A 34 -15.97 -12.93 -12.80
C ALA A 34 -15.10 -12.34 -13.93
N LEU A 35 -14.07 -13.07 -14.37
CA LEU A 35 -13.14 -12.63 -15.41
C LEU A 35 -13.53 -13.22 -16.76
N SER A 36 -14.32 -12.47 -17.54
CA SER A 36 -14.55 -12.82 -18.95
C SER A 36 -13.36 -12.42 -19.82
N PRO A 37 -13.07 -13.13 -20.92
CA PRO A 37 -12.03 -12.75 -21.88
C PRO A 37 -12.20 -11.31 -22.41
N GLU A 38 -13.44 -10.92 -22.68
CA GLU A 38 -13.79 -9.56 -23.12
C GLU A 38 -13.47 -8.49 -22.07
N PHE A 39 -13.67 -8.79 -20.79
CA PHE A 39 -13.28 -7.88 -19.70
C PHE A 39 -11.76 -7.71 -19.64
N LEU A 40 -11.00 -8.80 -19.79
CA LEU A 40 -9.54 -8.74 -19.78
C LEU A 40 -8.99 -7.91 -20.94
N GLU A 41 -9.55 -8.03 -22.13
CA GLU A 41 -9.13 -7.24 -23.29
C GLU A 41 -9.42 -5.75 -23.11
N ARG A 42 -10.61 -5.39 -22.59
CA ARG A 42 -10.92 -3.99 -22.24
C ARG A 42 -10.02 -3.45 -21.13
N ALA A 43 -9.72 -4.24 -20.11
CA ALA A 43 -8.81 -3.85 -19.03
C ALA A 43 -7.37 -3.65 -19.53
N LYS A 44 -6.90 -4.46 -20.48
CA LYS A 44 -5.60 -4.28 -21.14
C LYS A 44 -5.56 -3.02 -21.99
N ALA A 45 -6.60 -2.78 -22.81
CA ALA A 45 -6.69 -1.61 -23.68
C ALA A 45 -6.62 -0.29 -22.89
N HIS A 46 -7.19 -0.26 -21.67
CA HIS A 46 -7.20 0.90 -20.79
C HIS A 46 -6.18 0.81 -19.63
N LYS A 47 -5.17 -0.06 -19.73
CA LYS A 47 -4.23 -0.31 -18.63
C LYS A 47 -3.52 0.97 -18.15
N ALA A 48 -3.08 1.83 -19.06
CA ALA A 48 -2.38 3.07 -18.72
C ALA A 48 -3.28 4.03 -17.93
N GLU A 49 -4.52 4.20 -18.35
CA GLU A 49 -5.51 5.04 -17.68
C GLU A 49 -5.94 4.44 -16.32
N LEU A 50 -6.00 3.12 -16.21
CA LEU A 50 -6.21 2.44 -14.92
C LEU A 50 -5.03 2.69 -13.97
N ILE A 51 -3.79 2.56 -14.46
CA ILE A 51 -2.60 2.87 -13.67
C ILE A 51 -2.66 4.31 -13.20
N ASP A 52 -2.89 5.28 -14.08
CA ASP A 52 -2.99 6.69 -13.71
C ASP A 52 -4.08 6.93 -12.65
N ARG A 53 -5.29 6.38 -12.86
CA ARG A 53 -6.43 6.54 -11.96
C ARG A 53 -6.26 5.89 -10.58
N PHE A 54 -5.52 4.79 -10.50
CA PHE A 54 -5.27 4.08 -9.23
C PHE A 54 -3.93 4.47 -8.59
N ALA A 55 -2.95 4.93 -9.37
CA ALA A 55 -1.69 5.53 -8.89
C ALA A 55 -1.93 6.93 -8.32
N THR A 56 -2.92 7.68 -8.85
CA THR A 56 -3.38 8.96 -8.27
C THR A 56 -4.02 8.81 -6.89
N ARG A 57 -4.10 7.59 -6.33
CA ARG A 57 -4.46 7.34 -4.93
C ARG A 57 -3.27 7.26 -3.97
N ALA A 58 -2.09 7.73 -4.36
CA ALA A 58 -0.98 7.96 -3.43
C ALA A 58 -0.29 9.32 -3.64
N PRO A 59 -1.05 10.41 -3.50
CA PRO A 59 -0.60 11.49 -2.64
C PRO A 59 -1.73 11.93 -1.69
N GLY A 60 -1.61 11.60 -0.40
CA GLY A 60 -2.56 12.09 0.62
C GLY A 60 -3.36 11.03 1.39
N ALA A 61 -3.02 9.73 1.31
CA ALA A 61 -3.39 8.84 2.40
C ALA A 61 -2.70 9.38 3.66
N ALA A 62 -3.44 10.08 4.52
CA ALA A 62 -2.93 10.57 5.79
C ALA A 62 -2.21 9.39 6.46
N ALA A 63 -0.90 9.53 6.69
CA ALA A 63 -0.11 8.48 7.29
C ALA A 63 -0.82 8.04 8.57
N LYS A 64 -1.06 6.74 8.73
CA LYS A 64 -1.67 6.23 9.96
C LYS A 64 -0.78 6.68 11.13
N PRO A 65 -1.37 7.15 12.25
CA PRO A 65 -0.58 7.54 13.40
C PRO A 65 0.22 6.32 13.88
N VAL A 66 1.53 6.53 14.07
CA VAL A 66 2.45 5.49 14.56
C VAL A 66 2.47 5.44 16.09
N CYS A 67 1.90 6.46 16.72
CA CYS A 67 1.84 6.58 18.17
C CYS A 67 0.43 7.01 18.61
N ARG A 68 0.06 6.63 19.84
CA ARG A 68 -1.20 7.03 20.49
C ARG A 68 -1.34 8.54 20.69
N CYS A 69 -0.23 9.30 20.64
CA CYS A 69 -0.28 10.77 20.67
C CYS A 69 -0.72 11.40 19.33
N GLY A 70 -0.98 10.60 18.29
CA GLY A 70 -1.39 11.07 16.97
C GLY A 70 -0.23 11.39 16.03
N SER A 71 1.02 11.34 16.49
CA SER A 71 2.18 11.54 15.63
C SER A 71 2.28 10.45 14.56
N THR A 72 2.65 10.86 13.36
CA THR A 72 2.97 9.99 12.22
C THR A 72 4.47 9.83 12.00
N ALA A 73 5.29 10.49 12.82
CA ALA A 73 6.73 10.52 12.71
C ALA A 73 7.40 9.73 13.84
N TRP A 74 8.51 9.08 13.51
CA TRP A 74 9.36 8.37 14.45
C TRP A 74 10.83 8.79 14.29
N ARG A 75 11.63 8.52 15.31
CA ARG A 75 13.08 8.64 15.29
C ARG A 75 13.71 7.32 15.69
N ASP A 76 14.77 6.95 15.00
CA ASP A 76 15.55 5.77 15.32
C ASP A 76 16.68 6.17 16.28
N VAL A 77 16.81 5.41 17.36
CA VAL A 77 17.80 5.58 18.43
C VAL A 77 18.68 4.34 18.44
N ALA A 78 19.97 4.55 18.19
CA ALA A 78 20.96 3.49 18.32
C ALA A 78 21.08 3.07 19.79
N ILE A 79 21.02 1.76 20.03
CA ILE A 79 21.25 1.14 21.34
C ILE A 79 22.24 -0.02 21.17
N HIS A 80 22.79 -0.54 22.26
CA HIS A 80 23.81 -1.60 22.25
C HIS A 80 25.00 -1.23 21.34
N ASP A 81 25.56 -0.04 21.53
CA ASP A 81 26.70 0.47 20.74
C ASP A 81 26.46 0.45 19.23
N GLY A 82 25.21 0.69 18.81
CA GLY A 82 24.80 0.70 17.40
C GLY A 82 24.48 -0.68 16.81
N GLN A 83 24.55 -1.74 17.60
CA GLN A 83 24.17 -3.09 17.17
C GLN A 83 22.65 -3.25 17.04
N SER A 84 21.87 -2.44 17.75
CA SER A 84 20.41 -2.47 17.71
C SER A 84 19.84 -1.06 17.52
N THR A 85 18.64 -0.99 16.96
CA THR A 85 17.93 0.25 16.68
C THR A 85 16.55 0.18 17.30
N ARG A 86 16.29 1.12 18.20
CA ARG A 86 14.99 1.33 18.83
C ARG A 86 14.28 2.48 18.13
N ARG A 87 13.01 2.29 17.79
CA ARG A 87 12.19 3.35 17.22
C ARG A 87 11.32 3.98 18.29
N ASP A 88 11.45 5.29 18.44
CA ASP A 88 10.65 6.09 19.35
C ASP A 88 9.78 7.09 18.56
N CYS A 89 8.62 7.43 19.09
CA CYS A 89 7.79 8.50 18.54
C CYS A 89 8.56 9.83 18.55
N ALA A 90 8.58 10.52 17.41
CA ALA A 90 9.27 11.81 17.31
C ALA A 90 8.56 12.93 18.09
N GLY A 91 7.26 12.80 18.35
CA GLY A 91 6.48 13.77 19.11
C GLY A 91 6.55 13.63 20.63
N CYS A 92 6.46 12.41 21.17
CA CYS A 92 6.39 12.19 22.63
C CYS A 92 7.48 11.26 23.19
N GLY A 93 8.37 10.74 22.35
CA GLY A 93 9.46 9.85 22.78
C GLY A 93 9.04 8.44 23.20
N ARG A 94 7.75 8.08 23.07
CA ARG A 94 7.27 6.74 23.40
C ARG A 94 7.86 5.69 22.46
N PHE A 95 8.33 4.59 23.01
CA PHE A 95 8.77 3.41 22.26
C PHE A 95 7.66 2.88 21.32
N VAL A 96 8.04 2.57 20.08
CA VAL A 96 7.17 2.02 19.03
C VAL A 96 7.53 0.56 18.77
N ASP A 97 8.75 0.28 18.31
CA ASP A 97 9.26 -1.04 17.98
C ASP A 97 10.80 -1.07 17.94
N PHE A 98 11.36 -2.25 17.63
CA PHE A 98 12.77 -2.39 17.27
C PHE A 98 12.88 -2.62 15.76
N SER A 99 13.49 -1.67 15.05
CA SER A 99 13.76 -1.83 13.61
C SER A 99 14.97 -2.73 13.34
N ARG A 100 15.88 -2.84 14.31
CA ARG A 100 17.06 -3.71 14.27
C ARG A 100 17.37 -4.27 15.65
N TRP A 101 17.64 -5.58 15.74
CA TRP A 101 18.07 -6.24 16.97
C TRP A 101 19.35 -7.03 16.71
N TYR A 102 20.44 -6.68 17.40
CA TYR A 102 21.78 -7.29 17.26
C TYR A 102 22.18 -7.62 15.82
N GLY A 103 22.08 -6.65 14.91
CA GLY A 103 22.48 -6.85 13.52
C GLY A 103 21.44 -7.48 12.61
N ALA A 104 20.43 -8.18 13.13
CA ALA A 104 19.32 -8.72 12.35
C ALA A 104 18.25 -7.63 12.14
N ILE A 105 17.90 -7.37 10.88
CA ILE A 105 16.77 -6.50 10.53
C ILE A 105 15.50 -7.29 10.81
N ALA A 106 14.61 -6.76 11.66
CA ALA A 106 13.29 -7.33 11.84
C ALA A 106 12.53 -7.15 10.52
N LEU A 107 12.28 -8.24 9.80
CA LEU A 107 11.42 -8.25 8.63
C LEU A 107 10.04 -7.78 9.10
N GLN A 108 9.61 -6.59 8.66
CA GLN A 108 8.23 -6.15 8.85
C GLN A 108 7.33 -7.19 8.18
N ALA A 109 6.55 -7.91 8.98
CA ALA A 109 5.45 -8.72 8.48
C ALA A 109 4.39 -7.74 7.98
N ASP A 110 4.32 -7.59 6.65
CA ASP A 110 3.19 -6.96 5.99
C ASP A 110 1.95 -7.83 6.29
N GLU A 111 1.01 -7.28 7.05
CA GLU A 111 -0.32 -7.85 7.31
C GLU A 111 -1.30 -7.50 6.18
#